data_AF-A0A6B3CJ00-F1
#
_entry.id   AF-A0A6B3CJ00-F1
#
_cell.length_a   1.000
_cell.length_b   1.000
_cell.length_c   1.000
_cell.angle_alpha   90.00
_cell.angle_beta   90.00
_cell.angle_gamma   90.00
#
_symmetry.space_group_name_H-M   'P 1'
#
loop_
_entity.id
_entity.type
_entity.pdbx_description
1 polymer ?
#
loop_
_entity_poly.entity_id
_entity_poly.type
_entity_poly.pdbx_seq_one_letter_code
_entity_poly.pdbx_strand_id
1 'polypeptide(L)'
;GADAIAAAADIPAPAFASLPKERRAHLLADRALGELQAGQRETAVDTLLAAEELAPEEVQCRPRTKTTVENLRLLGAGSAEGRLRLLADRCGLPR
;
A
#
# COMPACT_ATOMS: atom_id res chain seq x y z
N GLY A 1 7.95 11.24 -8.20
CA GLY A 1 7.35 9.92 -8.46
C GLY A 1 8.38 8.83 -8.34
N ALA A 2 9.35 8.79 -9.25
CA ALA A 2 10.43 7.80 -9.26
C ALA A 2 11.33 7.83 -8.00
N ASP A 3 11.57 9.00 -7.41
CA ASP A 3 12.48 9.14 -6.26
C ASP A 3 11.99 8.44 -4.98
N ALA A 4 10.68 8.32 -4.80
CA ALA A 4 10.10 7.64 -3.63
C ALA A 4 10.30 6.12 -3.68
N ILE A 5 10.30 5.52 -4.87
CA ILE A 5 10.56 4.09 -5.06
C ILE A 5 12.03 3.77 -4.80
N ALA A 6 12.94 4.61 -5.30
CA ALA A 6 14.37 4.46 -5.09
C ALA A 6 14.75 4.57 -3.60
N ALA A 7 14.19 5.54 -2.88
CA ALA A 7 14.46 5.71 -1.45
C ALA A 7 13.91 4.57 -0.58
N ALA A 8 12.77 3.97 -0.95
CA ALA A 8 12.20 2.83 -0.22
C ALA A 8 12.93 1.51 -0.49
N ALA A 9 13.54 1.34 -1.67
CA ALA A 9 14.31 0.15 -2.01
C ALA A 9 15.65 0.06 -1.26
N ASP A 10 16.20 1.20 -0.82
CA ASP A 10 17.52 1.30 -0.21
C ASP A 10 17.52 1.18 1.33
N ILE A 11 16.36 0.97 1.96
CA ILE A 11 16.32 0.72 3.41
C ILE A 11 16.79 -0.73 3.65
N PRO A 12 17.92 -0.93 4.36
CA PRO A 12 18.38 -2.27 4.68
C PRO A 12 17.29 -3.02 5.47
N ALA A 13 16.96 -4.24 5.05
CA ALA A 13 16.00 -5.12 5.74
C ALA A 13 16.14 -5.15 7.28
N PRO A 14 17.34 -5.19 7.89
CA PRO A 14 17.47 -5.13 9.36
C PRO A 14 17.06 -3.77 9.95
N ALA A 15 17.33 -2.66 9.26
CA ALA A 15 16.90 -1.33 9.71
C ALA A 15 15.38 -1.20 9.63
N PHE A 16 14.75 -1.74 8.57
CA PHE A 16 13.29 -1.83 8.48
C PHE A 16 12.71 -2.66 9.63
N ALA A 17 13.27 -3.83 9.92
CA ALA A 17 12.78 -4.73 10.97
C ALA A 17 12.86 -4.12 12.38
N SER A 18 13.80 -3.21 12.63
CA SER A 18 13.92 -2.49 13.91
C SER A 18 12.85 -1.41 14.14
N LEU A 19 12.07 -1.05 13.12
CA LEU A 19 11.03 -0.02 13.24
C LEU A 19 9.76 -0.57 13.89
N PRO A 20 9.00 0.26 14.64
CA PRO A 20 7.65 -0.06 15.07
C PRO A 20 6.76 -0.48 13.88
N LYS A 21 5.81 -1.39 14.12
CA LYS A 21 4.94 -1.95 13.07
C LYS A 21 4.18 -0.86 12.31
N GLU A 22 3.80 0.22 12.98
CA GLU A 22 3.08 1.36 12.42
C GLU A 22 3.97 2.12 11.43
N ARG A 23 5.25 2.33 11.78
CA ARG A 23 6.21 2.99 10.88
C ARG A 23 6.55 2.11 9.68
N ARG A 24 6.60 0.79 9.86
CA ARG A 24 6.77 -0.16 8.76
C ARG A 24 5.56 -0.14 7.81
N ALA A 25 4.35 -0.17 8.34
CA ALA A 25 3.11 -0.08 7.54
C ALA A 25 3.04 1.23 6.76
N HIS A 26 3.42 2.37 7.36
CA HIS A 26 3.52 3.64 6.66
C HIS A 26 4.48 3.61 5.47
N LEU A 27 5.68 3.05 5.65
CA LEU A 27 6.67 2.93 4.58
C LEU A 27 6.14 2.05 3.43
N LEU A 28 5.44 0.96 3.76
CA LEU A 28 4.80 0.11 2.75
C LEU A 28 3.67 0.86 2.03
N ALA A 29 2.85 1.64 2.73
CA ALA A 29 1.81 2.46 2.10
C ALA A 29 2.41 3.52 1.14
N ASP A 30 3.53 4.14 1.53
CA ASP A 30 4.29 5.05 0.66
C ASP A 30 4.86 4.33 -0.57
N ARG A 31 5.42 3.14 -0.38
CA ARG A 31 5.93 2.29 -1.46
C ARG A 31 4.82 1.89 -2.44
N ALA A 32 3.66 1.47 -1.94
CA ALA A 32 2.53 1.10 -2.77
C ALA A 32 2.04 2.27 -3.65
N LEU A 33 2.07 3.49 -3.12
CA LEU A 33 1.80 4.69 -3.91
C LEU A 33 2.84 4.89 -5.03
N GLY A 34 4.11 4.66 -4.74
CA GLY A 34 5.17 4.66 -5.77
C GLY A 34 4.94 3.60 -6.84
N GLU A 35 4.66 2.37 -6.45
CA GLU A 35 4.36 1.25 -7.36
C GLU A 35 3.15 1.56 -8.25
N LEU A 36 2.09 2.15 -7.68
CA LEU A 36 0.94 2.65 -8.45
C LEU A 36 1.35 3.69 -9.49
N GLN A 37 2.16 4.68 -9.11
CA GLN A 37 2.65 5.72 -10.02
C GLN A 37 3.54 5.15 -11.13
N ALA A 38 4.24 4.05 -10.88
CA ALA A 38 5.03 3.33 -11.86
C ALA A 38 4.21 2.34 -12.72
N GLY A 39 2.87 2.27 -12.53
CA GLY A 39 2.01 1.33 -13.25
C GLY A 39 2.05 -0.12 -12.74
N GLN A 40 2.77 -0.38 -11.65
CA GLN A 40 2.90 -1.70 -11.02
C GLN A 40 1.71 -1.97 -10.09
N ARG A 41 0.51 -2.02 -10.67
CA ARG A 41 -0.75 -2.00 -9.91
C ARG A 41 -0.97 -3.24 -9.06
N GLU A 42 -0.62 -4.43 -9.58
CA GLU A 42 -0.72 -5.68 -8.82
C GLU A 42 0.22 -5.67 -7.60
N THR A 43 1.48 -5.26 -7.82
CA THR A 43 2.47 -5.08 -6.75
C THR A 43 1.99 -4.09 -5.70
N ALA A 44 1.41 -2.96 -6.11
CA ALA A 44 0.88 -1.97 -5.19
C ALA A 44 -0.24 -2.54 -4.29
N VAL A 45 -1.09 -3.42 -4.82
CA VAL A 45 -2.10 -4.14 -4.01
C VAL A 45 -1.44 -5.06 -3.00
N ASP A 46 -0.44 -5.85 -3.43
CA ASP A 46 0.28 -6.77 -2.55
C ASP A 46 0.98 -6.01 -1.41
N THR A 47 1.62 -4.89 -1.73
CA THR A 47 2.29 -4.03 -0.75
C THR A 47 1.31 -3.42 0.25
N LEU A 48 0.11 -3.00 -0.18
CA LEU A 48 -0.92 -2.52 0.75
C LEU A 48 -1.46 -3.61 1.68
N LEU A 49 -1.60 -4.84 1.19
CA LEU A 49 -2.01 -5.98 2.02
C LEU A 49 -0.95 -6.32 3.06
N ALA A 50 0.34 -6.27 2.69
CA ALA A 50 1.44 -6.44 3.63
C ALA A 50 1.47 -5.32 4.68
N ALA A 51 1.17 -4.07 4.29
CA ALA A 51 1.03 -2.96 5.23
C ALA A 51 -0.13 -3.19 6.21
N GLU A 52 -1.26 -3.69 5.71
CA GLU A 52 -2.45 -3.94 6.51
C GLU A 52 -2.23 -5.07 7.52
N GLU A 53 -1.57 -6.15 7.12
CA GLU A 53 -1.24 -7.26 8.02
C GLU A 53 -0.34 -6.80 9.19
N LEU A 54 0.55 -5.84 8.94
CA LEU A 54 1.43 -5.28 9.97
C LEU A 54 0.71 -4.32 10.93
N ALA A 55 -0.12 -3.42 10.41
CA ALA A 55 -0.87 -2.45 11.20
C ALA A 55 -2.17 -2.04 10.48
N PRO A 56 -3.29 -2.76 10.74
CA PRO A 56 -4.56 -2.52 10.05
C PRO A 56 -5.04 -1.08 10.16
N GLU A 57 -4.87 -0.44 11.31
CA GLU A 57 -5.31 0.93 11.57
C GLU A 57 -4.60 1.95 10.67
N GLU A 58 -3.35 1.68 10.30
CA GLU A 58 -2.55 2.54 9.40
C GLU A 58 -2.98 2.44 7.93
N VAL A 59 -3.66 1.36 7.56
CA VAL A 59 -4.18 1.17 6.19
C VAL A 59 -5.65 1.54 6.11
N GLN A 60 -6.45 1.08 7.07
CA GLN A 60 -7.91 1.19 7.03
C GLN A 60 -8.44 2.57 7.42
N CYS A 61 -7.70 3.35 8.23
CA CYS A 61 -8.19 4.65 8.72
C CYS A 61 -7.50 5.84 8.05
N ARG A 62 -6.30 5.68 7.50
CA ARG A 62 -5.53 6.79 6.95
C ARG A 62 -6.11 7.29 5.61
N PRO A 63 -6.46 8.58 5.49
CA PRO A 63 -7.02 9.13 4.25
C PRO A 63 -6.14 8.88 3.03
N ARG A 64 -4.83 9.02 3.17
CA ARG A 64 -3.87 8.82 2.09
C ARG A 64 -3.90 7.39 1.54
N THR A 65 -3.98 6.40 2.43
CA THR A 65 -4.05 4.99 2.03
C THR A 65 -5.37 4.67 1.34
N LYS A 66 -6.49 5.21 1.84
CA LYS A 66 -7.80 5.11 1.20
C LYS A 66 -7.79 5.66 -0.22
N THR A 67 -7.21 6.85 -0.43
CA THR A 67 -7.07 7.44 -1.77
C THR A 67 -6.24 6.56 -2.70
N THR A 68 -5.18 5.91 -2.22
CA THR A 68 -4.42 4.95 -3.04
C THR A 68 -5.27 3.73 -3.43
N VAL A 69 -6.06 3.18 -2.50
CA VAL A 69 -6.99 2.08 -2.77
C VAL A 69 -8.06 2.49 -3.80
N GLU A 70 -8.65 3.68 -3.66
CA GLU A 70 -9.62 4.21 -4.63
C GLU A 70 -9.01 4.38 -6.02
N ASN A 71 -7.80 4.95 -6.11
CA ASN A 71 -7.09 5.12 -7.38
C ASN A 71 -6.78 3.78 -8.04
N LEU A 72 -6.36 2.77 -7.27
CA LEU A 72 -6.15 1.42 -7.78
C LEU A 72 -7.45 0.82 -8.35
N ARG A 73 -8.59 1.05 -7.69
CA ARG A 73 -9.90 0.58 -8.17
C ARG A 73 -10.32 1.28 -9.46
N LEU A 74 -10.04 2.58 -9.59
CA LEU A 74 -10.34 3.35 -10.80
C LEU A 74 -9.48 2.93 -11.99
N LEU A 75 -8.20 2.64 -11.74
CA LEU A 75 -7.24 2.29 -12.80
C LEU A 75 -7.24 0.81 -13.17
N GLY A 76 -7.81 -0.03 -12.30
CA GLY A 76 -7.84 -1.48 -12.42
C GLY A 76 -6.53 -2.15 -11.98
N ALA A 77 -6.62 -3.23 -11.21
CA ALA A 77 -5.50 -3.95 -10.63
C ALA A 77 -5.33 -5.38 -11.16
N GLY A 78 -5.85 -5.67 -12.36
CA GLY A 78 -5.60 -6.93 -13.07
C GLY A 78 -5.97 -8.16 -12.25
N SER A 79 -5.00 -9.05 -12.03
CA SER A 79 -5.23 -10.29 -11.25
C SER A 79 -5.57 -10.03 -9.78
N ALA A 80 -5.23 -8.85 -9.25
CA ALA A 80 -5.40 -8.48 -7.85
C ALA A 80 -6.78 -7.86 -7.52
N GLU A 81 -7.67 -7.68 -8.51
CA GLU A 81 -9.00 -7.06 -8.36
C GLU A 81 -9.82 -7.60 -7.18
N GLY A 82 -9.89 -8.92 -7.04
CA GLY A 82 -10.64 -9.55 -5.95
C GLY A 82 -10.09 -9.17 -4.57
N ARG A 83 -8.77 -9.13 -4.43
CA ARG A 83 -8.10 -8.80 -3.17
C ARG A 83 -8.19 -7.31 -2.85
N LEU A 84 -8.06 -6.46 -3.88
CA LEU A 84 -8.27 -5.02 -3.78
C LEU A 84 -9.69 -4.68 -3.32
N ARG A 85 -10.70 -5.39 -3.82
CA ARG A 85 -12.10 -5.19 -3.39
C ARG A 85 -12.29 -5.52 -1.91
N LEU A 86 -11.72 -6.64 -1.44
CA LEU A 86 -11.78 -7.02 -0.03
C LEU A 86 -11.05 -6.01 0.87
N LEU A 87 -9.91 -5.47 0.40
CA LEU A 87 -9.21 -4.39 1.12
C LEU A 87 -10.06 -3.12 1.18
N ALA A 88 -10.69 -2.74 0.06
CA ALA A 88 -11.57 -1.56 0.02
C ALA A 88 -12.77 -1.69 0.97
N ASP A 89 -13.36 -2.89 1.06
CA ASP A 89 -14.42 -3.20 2.03
C ASP A 89 -13.93 -2.97 3.48
N ARG A 90 -12.72 -3.44 3.83
CA ARG A 90 -12.12 -3.22 5.16
C ARG A 90 -11.78 -1.75 5.43
N CYS A 91 -11.40 -0.99 4.40
CA CYS A 91 -11.21 0.45 4.47
C CYS A 91 -12.54 1.23 4.61
N GLY A 92 -13.69 0.56 4.53
CA GLY A 92 -15.01 1.19 4.57
C GLY A 92 -15.32 2.05 3.35
N LEU A 93 -14.72 1.72 2.20
CA LEU A 93 -14.97 2.43 0.95
C LEU A 93 -16.26 1.93 0.29
N PRO A 94 -17.01 2.82 -0.40
CA PRO A 94 -18.24 2.43 -1.08
C PRO A 94 -17.95 1.42 -2.20
N ARG A 95 -18.91 0.51 -2.45
CA ARG A 95 -18.80 -0.53 -3.49
C ARG A 95 -18.95 0.04 -4.89
#